data_AF-A0A2D4HEF1-F1
#
_entry.id   AF-A0A2D4HEF1-F1
#
_cell.length_a   1.000
_cell.length_b   1.000
_cell.length_c   1.000
_cell.angle_alpha   90.00
_cell.angle_beta   90.00
_cell.angle_gamma   90.00
#
_symmetry.space_group_name_H-M   'P 1'
#
loop_
_entity.id
_entity.type
_entity.pdbx_description
1 polymer ?
#
loop_
_entity_poly.entity_id
_entity_poly.type
_entity_poly.pdbx_seq_one_letter_code
_entity_poly.pdbx_strand_id
1 'polypeptide(L)'
;RPSTRRIYEATWRAFSRWGTKKGTNPLTASLSQLLEFLQDGLDRGLSPNTLRRQVAALASVIHWKGYKSISHHPSVKSFLRGATNLCPPVVHRYPTWDLNKVLIALTKEPFEPIQTI
;
A
#
# COMPACT_ATOMS: atom_id res chain seq x y z
N ARG A 1 -8.19 -16.00 -3.42
CA ARG A 1 -6.80 -16.50 -3.40
C ARG A 1 -6.27 -16.49 -1.96
N PRO A 2 -5.53 -17.53 -1.51
CA PRO A 2 -5.06 -17.63 -0.12
C PRO A 2 -4.16 -16.46 0.33
N SER A 3 -3.32 -15.93 -0.55
CA SER A 3 -2.45 -14.78 -0.28
C SER A 3 -3.23 -13.49 0.03
N THR A 4 -4.26 -13.19 -0.77
CA THR A 4 -5.15 -12.04 -0.55
C THR A 4 -5.86 -12.13 0.79
N ARG A 5 -6.36 -13.33 1.14
CA ARG A 5 -7.04 -13.57 2.43
C ARG A 5 -6.11 -13.30 3.62
N ARG A 6 -4.87 -13.81 3.59
CA ARG A 6 -3.87 -13.57 4.65
C ARG A 6 -3.60 -12.08 4.85
N ILE A 7 -3.48 -11.32 3.77
CA ILE A 7 -3.26 -9.87 3.83
C ILE A 7 -4.47 -9.14 4.46
N TYR A 8 -5.68 -9.57 4.10
CA TYR A 8 -6.92 -8.97 4.60
C TYR A 8 -7.09 -9.25 6.09
N GLU A 9 -6.88 -10.50 6.51
CA GLU A 9 -6.91 -10.90 7.92
C GLU A 9 -5.82 -10.18 8.75
N ALA A 10 -4.61 -10.03 8.20
CA ALA A 10 -3.55 -9.30 8.87
C ALA A 10 -3.90 -7.81 9.05
N THR A 11 -4.54 -7.21 8.03
CA THR A 11 -5.04 -5.83 8.10
C THR A 11 -6.14 -5.71 9.15
N TRP A 12 -7.12 -6.61 9.14
CA TRP A 12 -8.20 -6.63 10.12
C TRP A 12 -7.68 -6.76 11.55
N ARG A 13 -6.71 -7.64 11.78
CA ARG A 13 -6.04 -7.80 13.08
C ARG A 13 -5.29 -6.52 13.50
N ALA A 14 -4.62 -5.85 12.56
CA ALA A 14 -3.93 -4.59 12.85
C ALA A 14 -4.92 -3.49 13.25
N PHE A 15 -6.01 -3.35 12.50
CA PHE A 15 -7.08 -2.39 12.80
C PHE A 15 -7.77 -2.70 14.13
N SER A 16 -8.03 -3.98 14.41
CA SER A 16 -8.65 -4.41 15.67
C SER A 16 -7.79 -4.06 16.87
N ARG A 17 -6.49 -4.38 16.82
CA ARG A 17 -5.54 -4.01 17.89
C ARG A 17 -5.43 -2.50 18.08
N TRP A 18 -5.43 -1.75 16.97
CA TRP A 18 -5.42 -0.29 17.02
C TRP A 18 -6.69 0.25 17.69
N GLY A 19 -7.85 -0.27 17.32
CA GLY A 19 -9.13 0.08 17.93
C GLY A 19 -9.16 -0.21 19.43
N THR A 20 -8.72 -1.41 19.86
CA THR A 20 -8.61 -1.77 21.29
C THR A 20 -7.71 -0.79 22.05
N LYS A 21 -6.57 -0.39 21.48
CA LYS A 21 -5.66 0.59 22.10
C LYS A 21 -6.30 1.97 22.26
N LYS A 22 -7.20 2.35 21.36
CA LYS A 22 -7.92 3.64 21.36
C LYS A 22 -9.27 3.59 22.10
N GLY A 23 -9.64 2.44 22.68
CA GLY A 23 -10.93 2.27 23.36
C GLY A 23 -12.14 2.16 22.41
N THR A 24 -11.89 1.79 21.16
CA THR A 24 -12.88 1.77 20.08
C THR A 24 -13.25 0.35 19.69
N ASN A 25 -14.54 0.07 19.47
CA ASN A 25 -14.98 -1.18 18.86
C ASN A 25 -14.68 -1.19 17.34
N PRO A 26 -13.85 -2.12 16.83
CA PRO A 26 -13.47 -2.18 15.41
C PRO A 26 -14.64 -2.41 14.45
N LEU A 27 -15.72 -3.06 14.89
CA LEU A 27 -16.88 -3.36 14.03
C LEU A 27 -17.81 -2.16 13.85
N THR A 28 -17.77 -1.20 14.77
CA THR A 28 -18.61 0.00 14.77
C THR A 28 -17.77 1.26 14.66
N ALA A 29 -16.55 1.15 14.13
CA ALA A 29 -15.65 2.27 14.00
C ALA A 29 -16.24 3.36 13.11
N SER A 30 -16.13 4.62 13.54
CA SER A 30 -16.58 5.79 12.79
C SER A 30 -15.57 6.18 11.72
N LEU A 31 -15.99 7.03 10.78
CA LEU A 31 -15.14 7.43 9.64
C LEU A 31 -13.89 8.14 10.13
N SER A 32 -14.02 8.96 11.17
CA SER A 32 -12.89 9.64 11.79
C SER A 32 -11.88 8.64 12.35
N GLN A 33 -12.33 7.57 13.00
CA GLN A 33 -11.44 6.53 13.54
C GLN A 33 -10.74 5.75 12.43
N LEU A 34 -11.41 5.49 11.29
CA LEU A 34 -10.72 4.94 10.13
C LEU A 34 -9.62 5.89 9.64
N LEU A 35 -9.94 7.17 9.47
CA LEU A 35 -8.98 8.16 8.98
C LEU A 35 -7.81 8.32 9.96
N GLU A 36 -8.05 8.28 11.26
CA GLU A 36 -7.01 8.30 12.29
C GLU A 36 -6.11 7.06 12.22
N PHE A 37 -6.68 5.86 12.01
CA PHE A 37 -5.89 4.65 11.77
C PHE A 37 -5.00 4.78 10.52
N LEU A 38 -5.54 5.35 9.44
CA LEU A 38 -4.78 5.57 8.21
C LEU A 38 -3.70 6.64 8.39
N GLN A 39 -3.97 7.68 9.19
CA GLN A 39 -3.01 8.72 9.56
C GLN A 39 -1.85 8.13 10.37
N ASP A 40 -2.14 7.36 11.42
CA ASP A 40 -1.11 6.62 12.18
C ASP A 40 -0.28 5.70 11.28
N GLY A 41 -0.91 5.10 10.27
CA GLY A 41 -0.22 4.32 9.23
C GLY A 41 0.72 5.17 8.38
N LEU A 42 0.25 6.33 7.92
CA LEU A 42 1.03 7.26 7.11
C LEU A 42 2.21 7.83 7.91
N ASP A 43 2.01 8.21 9.17
CA ASP A 43 3.04 8.74 10.07
C ASP A 43 4.14 7.70 10.36
N ARG A 44 3.79 6.41 10.32
CA ARG A 44 4.74 5.29 10.40
C ARG A 44 5.46 5.00 9.07
N GLY A 45 5.22 5.80 8.03
CA GLY A 45 5.86 5.65 6.72
C GLY A 45 5.23 4.59 5.81
N LEU A 46 3.98 4.18 6.05
CA LEU A 46 3.30 3.28 5.11
C LEU A 46 3.06 3.97 3.77
N SER A 47 3.38 3.26 2.68
CA SER A 47 3.18 3.79 1.34
C SER A 47 1.68 4.02 1.03
N PRO A 48 1.33 5.00 0.18
CA PRO A 48 -0.06 5.24 -0.22
C PRO A 48 -0.76 4.00 -0.79
N ASN A 49 -0.02 3.13 -1.48
CA ASN A 49 -0.55 1.85 -1.99
C ASN A 49 -0.87 0.86 -0.86
N THR A 50 -0.10 0.88 0.22
CA THR A 50 -0.40 0.07 1.42
C THR A 50 -1.67 0.59 2.09
N LEU A 51 -1.83 1.91 2.23
CA LEU A 51 -3.04 2.53 2.79
C LEU A 51 -4.28 2.19 1.96
N ARG A 52 -4.20 2.29 0.61
CA ARG A 52 -5.28 1.85 -0.30
C ARG A 52 -5.67 0.40 -0.07
N ARG A 53 -4.68 -0.49 0.09
CA ARG A 53 -4.91 -1.92 0.35
C ARG A 53 -5.59 -2.12 1.70
N GLN A 54 -5.22 -1.35 2.71
CA GLN A 54 -5.87 -1.42 4.02
C GLN A 54 -7.34 -1.02 3.93
N VAL A 55 -7.66 0.09 3.24
CA VAL A 55 -9.05 0.51 2.99
C VAL A 55 -9.84 -0.59 2.29
N ALA A 56 -9.28 -1.22 1.25
CA ALA A 56 -9.96 -2.31 0.53
C ALA A 56 -10.22 -3.54 1.41
N ALA A 57 -9.27 -3.90 2.29
CA ALA A 57 -9.45 -4.99 3.23
C ALA A 57 -10.55 -4.66 4.26
N LEU A 58 -10.54 -3.45 4.83
CA LEU A 58 -11.56 -3.03 5.79
C LEU A 58 -12.95 -2.92 5.15
N ALA A 59 -13.02 -2.50 3.88
CA ALA A 59 -14.26 -2.48 3.10
C ALA A 59 -14.90 -3.87 2.91
N SER A 60 -14.12 -4.95 3.01
CA SER A 60 -14.65 -6.33 2.93
C SER A 60 -15.23 -6.86 4.25
N VAL A 61 -14.97 -6.16 5.36
CA VAL A 61 -15.40 -6.60 6.70
C VAL A 61 -16.47 -5.67 7.27
N ILE A 62 -16.28 -4.35 7.12
CA ILE A 62 -17.16 -3.33 7.70
C ILE A 62 -18.06 -2.77 6.61
N HIS A 63 -19.37 -2.78 6.87
CA HIS A 63 -20.37 -2.10 6.05
C HIS A 63 -20.57 -0.66 6.54
N TRP A 64 -20.59 0.29 5.62
CA TRP A 64 -20.72 1.71 5.92
C TRP A 64 -22.03 2.24 5.33
N LYS A 65 -22.89 2.78 6.20
CA LYS A 65 -24.21 3.28 5.79
C LYS A 65 -24.06 4.34 4.69
N GLY A 66 -24.85 4.20 3.63
CA GLY A 66 -24.92 5.17 2.52
C GLY A 66 -23.86 5.00 1.43
N TYR A 67 -22.91 4.07 1.56
CA TYR A 67 -21.90 3.82 0.52
C TYR A 67 -21.78 2.33 0.21
N LYS A 68 -21.65 1.99 -1.08
CA LYS A 68 -21.39 0.61 -1.53
C LYS A 68 -20.08 0.05 -0.98
N SER A 69 -19.10 0.91 -0.74
CA SER A 69 -17.80 0.59 -0.14
C SER A 69 -17.17 1.85 0.42
N ILE A 70 -16.42 1.75 1.53
CA ILE A 70 -15.74 2.91 2.13
C ILE A 70 -14.70 3.55 1.20
N SER A 71 -14.15 2.80 0.24
CA SER A 71 -13.29 3.35 -0.80
C SER A 71 -13.96 4.45 -1.64
N HIS A 72 -15.29 4.48 -1.67
CA HIS A 72 -16.06 5.49 -2.40
C HIS A 72 -16.33 6.76 -1.57
N HIS A 73 -16.08 6.73 -0.26
CA HIS A 73 -16.31 7.87 0.61
C HIS A 73 -15.40 9.06 0.22
N PRO A 74 -15.93 10.28 0.01
CA PRO A 74 -15.15 11.44 -0.42
C PRO A 74 -13.93 11.72 0.47
N SER A 75 -14.10 11.70 1.79
CA SER A 75 -13.00 11.93 2.74
C SER A 75 -11.88 10.90 2.62
N VAL A 76 -12.19 9.62 2.36
CA VAL A 76 -11.18 8.56 2.17
C VAL A 76 -10.42 8.79 0.86
N LYS A 77 -11.13 9.15 -0.22
CA LYS A 77 -10.49 9.51 -1.50
C LYS A 77 -9.56 10.72 -1.34
N SER A 78 -10.03 11.78 -0.70
CA SER A 78 -9.25 12.99 -0.43
C SER A 78 -8.03 12.69 0.43
N PHE A 79 -8.18 11.87 1.48
CA PHE A 79 -7.07 11.42 2.32
C PHE A 79 -6.02 10.66 1.52
N LEU A 80 -6.42 9.66 0.73
CA LEU A 80 -5.50 8.86 -0.08
C LEU A 80 -4.79 9.71 -1.16
N ARG A 81 -5.49 10.71 -1.72
CA ARG A 81 -4.90 11.71 -2.61
C ARG A 81 -3.85 12.54 -1.88
N GLY A 82 -4.17 13.05 -0.68
CA GLY A 82 -3.23 13.77 0.18
C GLY A 82 -1.99 12.95 0.51
N ALA A 83 -2.17 11.70 0.95
CA ALA A 83 -1.07 10.77 1.21
C ALA A 83 -0.18 10.53 -0.02
N THR A 84 -0.77 10.46 -1.22
CA THR A 84 -0.01 10.30 -2.48
C THR A 84 0.77 11.58 -2.84
N ASN A 85 0.22 12.75 -2.54
CA ASN A 85 0.90 14.01 -2.77
C ASN A 85 2.07 14.21 -1.80
N LEU A 86 1.92 13.79 -0.54
CA LEU A 86 2.97 13.84 0.47
C LEU A 86 4.08 12.82 0.22
N CYS A 87 3.72 11.63 -0.28
CA CYS A 87 4.64 10.54 -0.57
C CYS A 87 4.48 10.12 -2.04
N PRO A 88 4.99 10.91 -3.00
CA PRO A 88 4.88 10.57 -4.40
C PRO A 88 5.58 9.23 -4.67
N PRO A 89 5.04 8.37 -5.56
CA PRO A 89 5.67 7.12 -5.89
C PRO A 89 7.05 7.37 -6.48
N VAL A 90 8.05 6.62 -6.02
CA VAL A 90 9.38 6.64 -6.63
C VAL A 90 9.25 6.12 -8.05
N VAL A 91 9.31 7.03 -9.02
CA VAL A 91 9.37 6.67 -10.43
C VAL A 91 10.82 6.36 -10.73
N HIS A 92 11.12 5.07 -10.88
CA HIS A 92 12.46 4.70 -11.32
C HIS A 92 12.63 5.08 -12.79
N ARG A 93 13.44 6.12 -13.04
CA ARG A 93 13.80 6.57 -14.38
C ARG A 93 15.18 6.01 -14.73
N TYR A 94 15.29 4.69 -14.84
CA TYR A 94 16.41 4.15 -15.59
C TYR A 94 16.20 4.47 -17.08
N PRO A 95 17.29 4.72 -17.83
CA PRO A 95 17.19 4.64 -19.27
C PRO A 95 16.60 3.27 -19.63
N THR A 96 15.72 3.23 -20.64
CA THR A 96 15.27 1.97 -21.23
C THR A 96 16.51 1.16 -21.57
N TRP A 97 16.54 -0.07 -21.07
CA TRP A 97 17.64 -1.01 -21.22
C TRP A 97 18.27 -0.92 -22.62
N ASP A 98 19.54 -0.52 -22.66
CA ASP A 98 20.31 -0.42 -23.89
C ASP A 98 21.10 -1.72 -24.02
N LEU A 99 20.56 -2.63 -24.83
CA LEU A 99 21.12 -3.98 -25.06
C LEU A 99 22.62 -3.91 -25.33
N ASN A 100 23.05 -3.01 -26.20
CA ASN A 100 24.45 -2.89 -26.59
C ASN A 100 25.31 -2.45 -25.40
N LYS A 101 24.88 -1.45 -24.63
CA LYS A 101 25.61 -1.03 -23.43
C LYS A 101 25.69 -2.13 -22.37
N VAL A 102 24.62 -2.90 -22.20
CA VAL A 102 24.59 -4.01 -21.23
C VAL A 102 25.49 -5.15 -21.69
N LEU A 103 25.44 -5.54 -22.97
CA LEU A 103 26.33 -6.55 -23.53
C LEU A 103 27.80 -6.13 -23.41
N ILE A 104 28.13 -4.86 -23.71
CA ILE A 104 29.50 -4.33 -23.55
C ILE A 104 29.93 -4.31 -22.08
N ALA A 105 29.01 -4.09 -21.14
CA ALA A 105 29.34 -4.13 -19.72
C ALA A 105 29.57 -5.55 -19.21
N LEU A 106 28.81 -6.53 -19.74
CA LEU A 106 28.96 -7.95 -19.39
C LEU A 106 30.23 -8.58 -19.97
N THR A 107 30.87 -7.98 -20.98
CA THR A 107 32.16 -8.44 -21.51
C THR A 107 33.37 -7.82 -20.80
N LYS A 108 33.15 -6.96 -19.80
CA LYS A 108 34.20 -6.34 -18.97
C LYS A 108 34.24 -7.01 -17.60
N GLU A 109 35.41 -7.00 -16.95
CA GLU A 109 35.56 -7.41 -15.55
C GLU A 109 34.54 -6.67 -14.66
N PRO A 110 33.87 -7.33 -13.70
CA PRO A 110 34.21 -8.61 -13.04
C PRO A 110 33.64 -9.89 -13.69
N PHE A 111 33.11 -9.82 -14.91
CA PHE A 111 32.50 -10.96 -15.59
C PHE A 111 33.49 -11.64 -16.56
N GLU A 112 33.55 -12.97 -16.55
CA GLU A 112 34.39 -13.73 -17.48
C GLU A 112 33.89 -13.57 -18.93
N PRO A 113 34.80 -13.46 -19.92
CA PRO A 113 34.41 -13.33 -21.31
C PRO A 113 33.57 -14.51 -21.77
N ILE A 114 32.49 -14.22 -22.52
CA ILE A 114 31.59 -15.24 -23.09
C ILE A 114 32.43 -16.18 -23.97
N GLN A 115 32.47 -17.47 -23.60
CA GLN A 115 33.17 -18.49 -24.37
C GLN A 115 32.59 -18.54 -25.78
N THR A 116 33.45 -18.36 -26.77
CA THR A 116 33.06 -18.42 -28.18
C THR A 116 32.86 -19.88 -28.56
N ILE A 117 31.67 -20.21 -29.09
CA ILE A 117 31.34 -21.53 -29.66
C ILE A 117 32.00 -21.64 -31.03
#